data_AF-A0A2V7YSS6-F1
#
_entry.id   AF-A0A2V7YSS6-F1
#
_cell.length_a   1.000
_cell.length_b   1.000
_cell.length_c   1.000
_cell.angle_alpha   90.00
_cell.angle_beta   90.00
_cell.angle_gamma   90.00
#
_symmetry.space_group_name_H-M   'P 1'
#
loop_
_entity.id
_entity.type
_entity.pdbx_description
1 polymer ?
#
loop_
_entity_poly.entity_id
_entity_poly.type
_entity_poly.pdbx_seq_one_letter_code
_entity_poly.pdbx_strand_id
1 'polypeptide(L)'
;GGLHLFELPRDEVLEVEIVHPAHPWLAELGLRWHALPAISGMLLDAGGIRYTAAPFSGWYMLTEIAARNFADESRYNLLPEVAARLGLDTRREESLWRDRALLELNVAVIHSFRQAGVKMIDHHTVSRHFVEFEEKERRQGRPAYADWAWIVPPLSGSATPLFHRPYENVELKPNFFYQPVPWEAPRAEAAPSGCPFHQERLASRSA
;
A
#
# COMPACT_ATOMS: atom_id res chain seq x y z
N GLY A 1 -21.22 22.67 2.40
CA GLY A 1 -20.24 21.58 2.58
C GLY A 1 -18.87 22.19 2.73
N GLY A 2 -18.31 22.15 3.93
CA GLY A 2 -16.94 22.57 4.20
C GLY A 2 -16.08 21.36 4.58
N LEU A 3 -14.75 21.51 4.49
CA LEU A 3 -13.84 20.55 5.10
C LEU A 3 -13.79 20.79 6.61
N HIS A 4 -13.84 19.72 7.38
CA HIS A 4 -13.80 19.75 8.83
C HIS A 4 -12.65 18.86 9.32
N LEU A 5 -11.88 19.34 10.28
CA LEU A 5 -10.80 18.59 10.89
C LEU A 5 -11.34 17.80 12.08
N PHE A 6 -11.03 16.51 12.11
CA PHE A 6 -11.31 15.62 13.23
C PHE A 6 -10.03 14.88 13.59
N GLU A 7 -9.65 14.90 14.86
CA GLU A 7 -8.52 14.11 15.36
C GLU A 7 -8.99 12.70 15.71
N LEU A 8 -8.18 11.69 15.38
CA LEU A 8 -8.39 10.35 15.87
C LEU A 8 -7.96 10.27 17.34
N PRO A 9 -8.73 9.62 18.23
CA PRO A 9 -8.29 9.34 19.58
C PRO A 9 -6.96 8.56 19.56
N ARG A 10 -6.00 8.96 20.38
CA ARG A 10 -4.63 8.39 20.34
C ARG A 10 -4.59 6.92 20.74
N ASP A 11 -5.48 6.53 21.63
CA ASP A 11 -5.69 5.16 22.11
C ASP A 11 -6.28 4.23 21.03
N GLU A 12 -6.88 4.79 19.98
CA GLU A 12 -7.36 4.04 18.82
C GLU A 12 -6.27 3.82 17.74
N VAL A 13 -5.12 4.49 17.87
CA VAL A 13 -4.00 4.35 16.92
C VAL A 13 -2.94 3.44 17.49
N LEU A 14 -3.06 2.15 17.18
CA LEU A 14 -2.03 1.17 17.52
C LEU A 14 -0.75 1.41 16.70
N GLU A 15 0.36 1.63 17.40
CA GLU A 15 1.70 1.71 16.82
C GLU A 15 2.59 0.58 17.32
N VAL A 16 3.51 0.13 16.48
CA VAL A 16 4.51 -0.89 16.78
C VAL A 16 5.87 -0.23 16.81
N GLU A 17 6.55 -0.29 17.97
CA GLU A 17 7.95 0.10 18.10
C GLU A 17 8.85 -0.88 17.34
N ILE A 18 9.84 -0.36 16.62
CA ILE A 18 10.72 -1.16 15.77
C ILE A 18 12.03 -1.45 16.50
N VAL A 19 12.28 -2.74 16.71
CA VAL A 19 13.47 -3.29 17.37
C VAL A 19 14.09 -4.39 16.51
N HIS A 20 15.36 -4.70 16.74
CA HIS A 20 16.07 -5.74 16.00
C HIS A 20 16.51 -6.90 16.90
N PRO A 21 16.30 -8.18 16.51
CA PRO A 21 16.65 -9.33 17.34
C PRO A 21 18.16 -9.47 17.60
N ALA A 22 19.02 -8.97 16.70
CA ALA A 22 20.47 -9.08 16.80
C ALA A 22 21.19 -7.74 16.95
N HIS A 23 20.48 -6.62 16.82
CA HIS A 23 21.05 -5.27 16.78
C HIS A 23 20.30 -4.33 17.73
N PRO A 24 20.53 -4.45 19.06
CA PRO A 24 19.77 -3.71 20.06
C PRO A 24 19.79 -2.18 19.87
N TRP A 25 20.87 -1.66 19.28
CA TRP A 25 21.01 -0.24 18.96
C TRP A 25 19.89 0.30 18.05
N LEU A 26 19.20 -0.56 17.28
CA LEU A 26 18.13 -0.12 16.39
C LEU A 26 16.95 0.48 17.19
N ALA A 27 16.70 -0.02 18.40
CA ALA A 27 15.68 0.54 19.30
C ALA A 27 15.99 1.99 19.71
N GLU A 28 17.27 2.38 19.74
CA GLU A 28 17.69 3.76 20.06
C GLU A 28 17.26 4.77 18.99
N LEU A 29 16.93 4.31 17.77
CA LEU A 29 16.42 5.18 16.71
C LEU A 29 14.97 5.64 16.98
N GLY A 30 14.26 5.06 17.95
CA GLY A 30 12.90 5.45 18.32
C GLY A 30 11.88 5.27 17.20
N LEU A 31 12.16 4.35 16.26
CA LEU A 31 11.29 4.08 15.13
C LEU A 31 10.01 3.39 15.59
N ARG A 32 8.89 3.82 15.02
CA ARG A 32 7.58 3.20 15.21
C ARG A 32 6.75 3.32 13.95
N TRP A 33 5.79 2.42 13.77
CA TRP A 33 4.86 2.48 12.65
C TRP A 33 3.44 2.09 13.08
N HIS A 34 2.43 2.73 12.50
CA HIS A 34 1.03 2.40 12.76
C HIS A 34 0.70 0.99 12.24
N ALA A 35 -0.16 0.27 12.94
CA ALA A 35 -0.47 -1.13 12.64
C ALA A 35 -1.40 -1.32 11.43
N LEU A 36 -2.26 -0.33 11.15
CA LEU A 36 -3.34 -0.45 10.16
C LEU A 36 -3.05 0.35 8.88
N PRO A 37 -2.72 -0.30 7.75
CA PRO A 37 -2.73 0.38 6.46
C PRO A 37 -4.17 0.67 6.02
N ALA A 38 -4.52 1.94 5.88
CA ALA A 38 -5.82 2.36 5.38
C ALA A 38 -5.66 3.33 4.20
N ILE A 39 -6.28 2.99 3.06
CA ILE A 39 -6.37 3.86 1.89
C ILE A 39 -7.73 4.56 1.94
N SER A 40 -7.71 5.90 1.97
CA SER A 40 -8.90 6.74 2.07
C SER A 40 -9.06 7.75 0.92
N GLY A 41 -8.07 7.83 0.02
CA GLY A 41 -8.03 8.80 -1.08
C GLY A 41 -8.62 8.31 -2.41
N MET A 42 -9.04 7.05 -2.53
CA MET A 42 -9.56 6.47 -3.77
C MET A 42 -11.10 6.49 -3.80
N LEU A 43 -11.67 6.46 -5.01
CA LEU A 43 -13.11 6.23 -5.21
C LEU A 43 -13.37 4.78 -5.59
N LEU A 44 -14.54 4.25 -5.23
CA LEU A 44 -15.05 2.97 -5.72
C LEU A 44 -16.09 3.21 -6.83
N ASP A 45 -15.89 2.60 -7.99
CA ASP A 45 -16.87 2.60 -9.09
C ASP A 45 -17.50 1.21 -9.22
N ALA A 46 -18.79 1.11 -8.91
CA ALA A 46 -19.51 -0.16 -8.88
C ALA A 46 -20.94 0.02 -9.40
N GLY A 47 -21.30 -0.75 -10.44
CA GLY A 47 -22.66 -0.72 -11.02
C GLY A 47 -23.04 0.64 -11.62
N GLY A 48 -22.07 1.43 -12.06
CA GLY A 48 -22.29 2.80 -12.57
C GLY A 48 -22.42 3.87 -11.48
N ILE A 49 -22.31 3.49 -10.20
CA ILE A 49 -22.31 4.42 -9.07
C ILE A 49 -20.86 4.67 -8.63
N ARG A 50 -20.54 5.95 -8.37
CA ARG A 50 -19.24 6.39 -7.87
C ARG A 50 -19.33 6.77 -6.40
N TYR A 51 -18.65 6.00 -5.55
CA TYR A 51 -18.51 6.27 -4.12
C TYR A 51 -17.16 6.95 -3.88
N THR A 52 -17.19 8.28 -3.74
CA THR A 52 -15.98 9.12 -3.59
C THR A 52 -15.34 9.07 -2.21
N ALA A 53 -16.04 8.49 -1.23
CA ALA A 53 -15.54 8.21 0.12
C ALA A 53 -15.76 6.72 0.44
N ALA A 54 -14.77 5.90 0.10
CA ALA A 54 -14.80 4.45 0.29
C ALA A 54 -13.48 3.95 0.91
N PRO A 55 -13.18 4.31 2.17
CA PRO A 55 -11.94 3.89 2.81
C PRO A 55 -11.92 2.37 3.00
N PHE A 56 -10.77 1.75 2.74
CA PHE A 56 -10.56 0.32 2.93
C PHE A 56 -9.20 0.06 3.57
N SER A 57 -9.06 -1.08 4.24
CA SER A 57 -7.86 -1.47 4.96
C SER A 57 -7.59 -2.96 4.85
N GLY A 58 -6.37 -3.33 5.20
CA GLY A 58 -5.91 -4.71 5.29
C GLY A 58 -4.86 -4.84 6.37
N TRP A 59 -3.79 -5.57 6.08
CA TRP A 59 -2.61 -5.64 6.92
C TRP A 59 -1.37 -5.47 6.04
N TYR A 60 -0.30 -4.96 6.62
CA TYR A 60 0.92 -4.69 5.89
C TYR A 60 1.59 -5.95 5.33
N MET A 61 2.11 -5.84 4.11
CA MET A 61 3.30 -6.57 3.68
C MET A 61 4.54 -5.84 4.21
N LEU A 62 5.49 -6.58 4.81
CA LEU A 62 6.63 -5.98 5.53
C LEU A 62 7.45 -4.96 4.69
N THR A 63 7.57 -5.19 3.38
CA THR A 63 8.37 -4.35 2.48
C THR A 63 7.74 -2.98 2.24
N GLU A 64 6.43 -2.81 2.47
CA GLU A 64 5.78 -1.50 2.45
C GLU A 64 6.37 -0.57 3.52
N ILE A 65 6.67 -1.10 4.70
CA ILE A 65 7.29 -0.32 5.77
C ILE A 65 8.79 -0.26 5.57
N ALA A 66 9.47 -1.41 5.52
CA ALA A 66 10.94 -1.45 5.55
C ALA A 66 11.58 -0.89 4.27
N ALA A 67 11.11 -1.33 3.09
CA ALA A 67 11.72 -0.97 1.82
C ALA A 67 11.21 0.37 1.27
N ARG A 68 9.92 0.67 1.46
CA ARG A 68 9.34 1.91 0.92
C ARG A 68 9.38 3.05 1.93
N ASN A 69 8.75 2.90 3.10
CA ASN A 69 8.65 4.00 4.05
C ASN A 69 10.00 4.32 4.72
N PHE A 70 10.72 3.31 5.20
CA PHE A 70 11.99 3.51 5.91
C PHE A 70 13.19 3.72 4.99
N ALA A 71 13.26 3.01 3.86
CA ALA A 71 14.47 3.00 3.03
C ALA A 71 14.44 3.96 1.82
N ASP A 72 13.29 4.30 1.23
CA ASP A 72 13.26 5.22 0.07
C ASP A 72 13.93 6.56 0.45
N GLU A 73 14.79 7.07 -0.44
CA GLU A 73 15.55 8.31 -0.24
C GLU A 73 14.63 9.54 -0.08
N SER A 74 13.45 9.51 -0.72
CA SER A 74 12.43 10.56 -0.63
C SER A 74 11.52 10.43 0.59
N ARG A 75 11.78 9.45 1.48
CA ARG A 75 11.01 9.16 2.69
C ARG A 75 11.89 9.31 3.93
N TYR A 76 11.94 8.31 4.80
CA TYR A 76 12.77 8.40 6.02
C TYR A 76 14.27 8.16 5.74
N ASN A 77 14.62 7.58 4.59
CA ASN A 77 16.00 7.41 4.13
C ASN A 77 16.96 6.84 5.19
N LEU A 78 16.61 5.72 5.81
CA LEU A 78 17.35 5.16 6.94
C LEU A 78 18.56 4.29 6.54
N LEU A 79 18.72 3.97 5.25
CA LEU A 79 19.81 3.09 4.80
C LEU A 79 21.21 3.60 5.22
N PRO A 80 21.56 4.90 5.08
CA PRO A 80 22.88 5.38 5.50
C PRO A 80 23.14 5.24 7.01
N GLU A 81 22.15 5.57 7.85
CA GLU A 81 22.28 5.43 9.32
C GLU A 81 22.44 3.97 9.73
N VAL A 82 21.59 3.08 9.19
CA VAL A 82 21.68 1.64 9.46
C VAL A 82 23.02 1.08 9.01
N ALA A 83 23.50 1.46 7.83
CA ALA A 83 24.80 1.03 7.33
C ALA A 83 25.97 1.51 8.20
N ALA A 84 25.92 2.76 8.69
CA ALA A 84 26.92 3.28 9.61
C ALA A 84 26.94 2.52 10.93
N ARG A 85 25.77 2.25 11.52
CA ARG A 85 25.62 1.48 12.77
C ARG A 85 26.02 0.01 12.63
N LEU A 86 25.91 -0.55 11.42
CA LEU A 86 26.39 -1.88 11.07
C LEU A 86 27.90 -1.91 10.73
N GLY A 87 28.58 -0.76 10.67
CA GLY A 87 29.99 -0.66 10.29
C GLY A 87 30.26 -1.06 8.84
N LEU A 88 29.31 -0.81 7.93
CA LEU A 88 29.44 -1.14 6.50
C LEU A 88 30.28 -0.09 5.77
N ASP A 89 31.05 -0.52 4.76
CA ASP A 89 31.76 0.39 3.87
C ASP A 89 30.80 1.01 2.84
N THR A 90 30.37 2.24 3.07
CA THR A 90 29.42 2.96 2.20
C THR A 90 30.08 3.71 1.04
N ARG A 91 31.41 3.60 0.87
CA ARG A 91 32.15 4.34 -0.17
C ARG A 91 31.93 3.79 -1.58
N ARG A 92 31.54 2.51 -1.69
CA ARG A 92 31.42 1.81 -2.98
C ARG A 92 30.19 0.92 -2.98
N GLU A 93 29.42 0.97 -4.06
CA GLU A 93 28.18 0.19 -4.21
C GLU A 93 28.41 -1.33 -4.30
N GLU A 94 29.55 -1.76 -4.83
CA GLU A 94 29.93 -3.18 -4.91
C GLU A 94 30.07 -3.87 -3.53
N SER A 95 30.13 -3.09 -2.44
CA SER A 95 30.05 -3.63 -1.07
C SER A 95 28.65 -4.14 -0.69
N LEU A 96 27.64 -3.81 -1.50
CA LEU A 96 26.22 -4.10 -1.28
C LEU A 96 25.70 -3.55 0.05
N TRP A 97 26.24 -2.39 0.48
CA TRP A 97 25.90 -1.81 1.78
C TRP A 97 24.40 -1.48 1.86
N ARG A 98 23.78 -1.01 0.77
CA ARG A 98 22.34 -0.72 0.70
C ARG A 98 21.51 -1.99 0.89
N ASP A 99 21.85 -3.06 0.17
CA ASP A 99 21.16 -4.34 0.24
C ASP A 99 21.22 -4.93 1.65
N ARG A 100 22.40 -4.88 2.27
CA ARG A 100 22.62 -5.37 3.64
C ARG A 100 21.85 -4.55 4.67
N ALA A 101 21.92 -3.22 4.60
CA ALA A 101 21.18 -2.35 5.50
C ALA A 101 19.65 -2.52 5.33
N LEU A 102 19.18 -2.63 4.09
CA LEU A 102 17.78 -2.87 3.78
C LEU A 102 17.31 -4.21 4.35
N LEU A 103 18.11 -5.27 4.24
CA LEU A 103 17.76 -6.58 4.80
C LEU A 103 17.55 -6.50 6.32
N GLU A 104 18.46 -5.86 7.06
CA GLU A 104 18.33 -5.71 8.53
C GLU A 104 17.09 -4.88 8.92
N LEU A 105 16.73 -3.85 8.13
CA LEU A 105 15.45 -3.14 8.33
C LEU A 105 14.23 -4.05 8.13
N ASN A 106 14.25 -4.92 7.13
CA ASN A 106 13.17 -5.87 6.88
C ASN A 106 13.05 -6.87 8.04
N VAL A 107 14.18 -7.36 8.57
CA VAL A 107 14.23 -8.23 9.75
C VAL A 107 13.68 -7.52 10.98
N ALA A 108 14.06 -6.25 11.22
CA ALA A 108 13.57 -5.46 12.33
C ALA A 108 12.03 -5.36 12.32
N VAL A 109 11.48 -4.98 11.17
CA VAL A 109 10.04 -4.73 11.01
C VAL A 109 9.23 -6.00 11.24
N ILE A 110 9.54 -7.11 10.55
CA ILE A 110 8.77 -8.34 10.73
C ILE A 110 8.90 -8.92 12.14
N HIS A 111 10.09 -8.81 12.74
CA HIS A 111 10.32 -9.24 14.11
C HIS A 111 9.44 -8.45 15.09
N SER A 112 9.42 -7.13 14.96
CA SER A 112 8.69 -6.23 15.85
C SER A 112 7.18 -6.43 15.77
N PHE A 113 6.63 -6.51 14.56
CA PHE A 113 5.19 -6.76 14.37
C PHE A 113 4.78 -8.13 14.93
N ARG A 114 5.62 -9.15 14.75
CA ARG A 114 5.39 -10.47 15.36
C ARG A 114 5.42 -10.42 16.88
N GLN A 115 6.39 -9.71 17.48
CA GLN A 115 6.47 -9.56 18.94
C GLN A 115 5.27 -8.80 19.51
N ALA A 116 4.78 -7.78 18.81
CA ALA A 116 3.60 -7.01 19.20
C ALA A 116 2.27 -7.75 18.96
N GLY A 117 2.28 -8.95 18.38
CA GLY A 117 1.06 -9.69 18.03
C GLY A 117 0.24 -9.02 16.92
N VAL A 118 0.84 -8.14 16.13
CA VAL A 118 0.19 -7.42 15.03
C VAL A 118 0.37 -8.19 13.73
N LYS A 119 -0.72 -8.38 13.00
CA LYS A 119 -0.71 -9.12 11.74
C LYS A 119 0.13 -8.39 10.68
N MET A 120 1.07 -9.12 10.11
CA MET A 120 1.90 -8.72 8.98
C MET A 120 2.24 -9.96 8.16
N ILE A 121 2.53 -9.78 6.87
CA ILE A 121 2.96 -10.85 5.98
C ILE A 121 4.28 -10.51 5.30
N ASP A 122 5.12 -11.52 5.06
CA ASP A 122 6.32 -11.35 4.26
C ASP A 122 6.05 -11.42 2.76
N HIS A 123 6.94 -10.80 1.99
CA HIS A 123 6.80 -10.66 0.55
C HIS A 123 6.90 -12.00 -0.21
N HIS A 124 7.64 -12.99 0.31
CA HIS A 124 7.66 -14.32 -0.31
C HIS A 124 6.35 -15.07 -0.11
N THR A 125 5.77 -15.02 1.09
CA THR A 125 4.50 -15.69 1.40
C THR A 125 3.33 -15.05 0.65
N VAL A 126 3.22 -13.72 0.63
CA VAL A 126 2.14 -13.06 -0.13
C VAL A 126 2.29 -13.28 -1.63
N SER A 127 3.52 -13.36 -2.16
CA SER A 127 3.75 -13.70 -3.57
C SER A 127 3.25 -15.11 -3.92
N ARG A 128 3.43 -16.10 -3.03
CA ARG A 128 2.85 -17.45 -3.20
C ARG A 128 1.33 -17.43 -3.10
N HIS A 129 0.77 -16.69 -2.13
CA HIS A 129 -0.69 -16.54 -2.02
C HIS A 129 -1.31 -15.92 -3.28
N PHE A 130 -0.62 -14.96 -3.91
CA PHE A 130 -1.07 -14.38 -5.17
C PHE A 130 -1.11 -15.43 -6.28
N VAL A 131 -0.06 -16.25 -6.43
CA VAL A 131 -0.05 -17.36 -7.40
C VAL A 131 -1.16 -18.38 -7.13
N GLU A 132 -1.42 -18.72 -5.87
CA GLU A 132 -2.53 -19.61 -5.50
C GLU A 132 -3.90 -18.99 -5.85
N PHE A 133 -4.04 -17.67 -5.71
CA PHE A 133 -5.22 -16.94 -6.16
C PHE A 133 -5.38 -17.03 -7.68
N GLU A 134 -4.33 -16.79 -8.46
CA GLU A 134 -4.36 -16.94 -9.91
C GLU A 134 -4.81 -18.35 -10.33
N GLU A 135 -4.26 -19.38 -9.68
CA GLU A 135 -4.63 -20.77 -9.98
C GLU A 135 -6.10 -21.06 -9.69
N LYS A 136 -6.66 -20.48 -8.62
CA LYS A 136 -8.08 -20.59 -8.29
C LYS A 136 -8.95 -19.90 -9.35
N GLU A 137 -8.59 -18.68 -9.76
CA GLU A 137 -9.31 -17.95 -10.80
C GLU A 137 -9.27 -18.70 -12.14
N ARG A 138 -8.10 -19.20 -12.52
CA ARG A 138 -7.93 -19.99 -13.74
C ARG A 138 -8.76 -21.28 -13.72
N ARG A 139 -8.86 -21.97 -12.58
CA ARG A 139 -9.74 -23.15 -12.44
C ARG A 139 -11.22 -22.82 -12.62
N GLN A 140 -11.62 -21.58 -12.38
CA GLN A 140 -12.97 -21.06 -12.63
C GLN A 140 -13.12 -20.46 -14.04
N GLY A 141 -12.11 -20.58 -14.91
CA GLY A 141 -12.13 -20.00 -16.25
C GLY A 141 -12.01 -18.48 -16.29
N ARG A 142 -11.54 -17.85 -15.20
CA ARG A 142 -11.35 -16.40 -15.11
C ARG A 142 -9.85 -16.03 -15.23
N PRO A 143 -9.50 -15.01 -16.02
CA PRO A 143 -8.14 -14.48 -16.03
C PRO A 143 -7.85 -13.67 -14.77
N ALA A 144 -6.57 -13.60 -14.38
CA ALA A 144 -6.09 -12.66 -13.38
C ALA A 144 -5.28 -11.56 -14.08
N TYR A 145 -5.63 -10.30 -13.82
CA TYR A 145 -4.93 -9.13 -14.35
C TYR A 145 -4.14 -8.47 -13.23
N ALA A 146 -2.96 -7.93 -13.55
CA ALA A 146 -2.13 -7.25 -12.58
C ALA A 146 -1.15 -6.28 -13.26
N ASP A 147 -0.80 -5.22 -12.54
CA ASP A 147 0.36 -4.41 -12.88
C ASP A 147 1.61 -5.04 -12.26
N TRP A 148 2.46 -5.63 -13.13
CA TRP A 148 3.70 -6.30 -12.72
C TRP A 148 4.60 -5.40 -11.85
N ALA A 149 4.65 -4.09 -12.15
CA ALA A 149 5.47 -3.14 -11.41
C ALA A 149 5.00 -2.92 -9.96
N TRP A 150 3.75 -3.26 -9.65
CA TRP A 150 3.18 -3.16 -8.31
C TRP A 150 3.19 -4.49 -7.54
N ILE A 151 3.01 -5.62 -8.23
CA ILE A 151 2.91 -6.92 -7.56
C ILE A 151 4.27 -7.57 -7.27
N VAL A 152 5.32 -7.23 -8.04
CA VAL A 152 6.68 -7.72 -7.74
C VAL A 152 7.24 -6.94 -6.56
N PRO A 153 7.67 -7.62 -5.47
CA PRO A 153 8.16 -6.92 -4.28
C PRO A 153 9.43 -6.10 -4.57
N PRO A 154 9.60 -4.95 -3.88
CA PRO A 154 10.75 -4.05 -4.09
C PRO A 154 12.07 -4.59 -3.53
N LEU A 155 12.04 -5.71 -2.80
CA LEU A 155 13.21 -6.44 -2.31
C LEU A 155 13.11 -7.89 -2.79
N SER A 156 14.22 -8.45 -3.27
CA SER A 156 14.34 -9.87 -3.65
C SER A 156 13.32 -10.33 -4.70
N GLY A 157 12.93 -9.44 -5.63
CA GLY A 157 11.88 -9.72 -6.62
C GLY A 157 12.08 -11.03 -7.39
N SER A 158 13.27 -11.27 -7.95
CA SER A 158 13.57 -12.51 -8.71
C SER A 158 13.57 -13.79 -7.87
N ALA A 159 13.65 -13.68 -6.54
CA ALA A 159 13.48 -14.79 -5.61
C ALA A 159 12.00 -15.05 -5.24
N THR A 160 11.06 -14.34 -5.88
CA THR A 160 9.62 -14.58 -5.77
C THR A 160 9.08 -15.21 -7.05
N PRO A 161 7.97 -15.98 -6.99
CA PRO A 161 7.39 -16.58 -8.19
C PRO A 161 6.75 -15.54 -9.13
N LEU A 162 6.50 -14.31 -8.68
CA LEU A 162 5.83 -13.28 -9.47
C LEU A 162 6.73 -12.67 -10.55
N PHE A 163 8.03 -12.55 -10.28
CA PHE A 163 8.99 -11.94 -11.19
C PHE A 163 9.03 -12.62 -12.57
N HIS A 164 8.87 -13.94 -12.58
CA HIS A 164 9.00 -14.77 -13.79
C HIS A 164 7.70 -14.91 -14.59
N ARG A 165 6.64 -14.20 -14.20
CA ARG A 165 5.30 -14.31 -14.79
C ARG A 165 4.92 -13.03 -15.55
N PRO A 166 4.45 -13.14 -16.81
CA PRO A 166 3.88 -12.00 -17.50
C PRO A 166 2.46 -11.72 -17.00
N TYR A 167 2.09 -10.44 -16.90
CA TYR A 167 0.74 -10.01 -16.56
C TYR A 167 0.25 -8.96 -17.54
N GLU A 168 -1.01 -9.06 -17.93
CA GLU A 168 -1.72 -7.98 -18.59
C GLU A 168 -2.29 -7.04 -17.52
N ASN A 169 -2.04 -5.73 -17.69
CA ASN A 169 -2.60 -4.71 -16.83
C ASN A 169 -3.94 -4.23 -17.39
N VAL A 170 -5.02 -4.90 -16.99
CA VAL A 170 -6.39 -4.57 -17.41
C VAL A 170 -7.22 -4.18 -16.20
N GLU A 171 -7.79 -2.98 -16.25
CA GLU A 171 -8.73 -2.51 -15.26
C GLU A 171 -10.15 -2.98 -15.59
N LEU A 172 -10.74 -3.76 -14.68
CA LEU A 172 -12.14 -4.16 -14.73
C LEU A 172 -12.97 -3.34 -13.75
N LYS A 173 -14.30 -3.50 -13.78
CA LYS A 173 -15.22 -2.98 -12.77
C LYS A 173 -16.05 -4.12 -12.17
N PRO A 174 -16.46 -4.04 -10.89
CA PRO A 174 -16.24 -2.93 -9.94
C PRO A 174 -14.77 -2.80 -9.51
N ASN A 175 -14.27 -1.58 -9.28
CA ASN A 175 -12.86 -1.35 -8.92
C ASN A 175 -12.63 0.03 -8.26
N PHE A 176 -11.46 0.19 -7.64
CA PHE A 176 -10.99 1.44 -7.05
C PHE A 176 -10.17 2.24 -8.04
N PHE A 177 -10.40 3.55 -8.08
CA PHE A 177 -9.71 4.47 -8.97
C PHE A 177 -9.17 5.66 -8.20
N TYR A 178 -8.04 6.21 -8.66
CA TYR A 178 -7.59 7.51 -8.21
C TYR A 178 -8.60 8.60 -8.58
N GLN A 179 -8.69 9.61 -7.74
CA GLN A 179 -9.54 10.77 -7.94
C GLN A 179 -8.76 12.05 -7.65
N PRO A 180 -9.18 13.21 -8.19
CA PRO A 180 -8.53 14.48 -7.91
C PRO A 180 -8.46 14.76 -6.41
N VAL A 181 -7.35 15.36 -5.98
CA VAL A 181 -7.18 15.79 -4.60
C VAL A 181 -8.23 16.86 -4.26
N PRO A 182 -9.04 16.71 -3.19
CA PRO A 182 -10.23 17.55 -2.97
C PRO A 182 -9.96 19.05 -2.84
N TRP A 183 -8.77 19.46 -2.40
CA TRP A 183 -8.38 20.86 -2.25
C TRP A 183 -7.65 21.45 -3.47
N GLU A 184 -7.32 20.62 -4.46
CA GLU A 184 -6.72 21.05 -5.74
C GLU A 184 -7.75 21.09 -6.87
N ALA A 185 -8.83 20.32 -6.74
CA ALA A 185 -9.94 20.38 -7.68
C ALA A 185 -10.54 21.81 -7.70
N PRO A 186 -10.79 22.39 -8.89
CA PRO A 186 -11.60 23.60 -8.98
C PRO A 186 -12.87 23.36 -8.19
N ARG A 187 -13.23 24.27 -7.27
CA ARG A 187 -14.53 24.19 -6.59
C ARG A 187 -15.59 24.06 -7.67
N ALA A 188 -16.17 22.87 -7.80
CA ALA A 188 -17.31 22.69 -8.67
C ALA A 188 -18.34 23.71 -8.19
N GLU A 189 -18.75 24.62 -9.09
CA GLU A 189 -19.97 25.40 -8.87
C GLU A 189 -21.04 24.38 -8.48
N ALA A 190 -21.69 24.63 -7.35
CA ALA A 190 -22.63 23.69 -6.76
C ALA A 190 -23.57 23.18 -7.86
N ALA A 191 -23.45 21.91 -8.21
CA ALA A 191 -24.36 21.28 -9.14
C ALA A 191 -25.79 21.56 -8.62
N PRO A 192 -26.72 22.00 -9.49
CA PRO A 192 -28.07 22.31 -9.03
C PRO A 192 -28.61 21.09 -8.29
N SER A 193 -29.12 21.34 -7.08
CA SER A 193 -29.70 20.33 -6.21
C SER A 193 -30.94 19.74 -6.88
N GLY A 194 -30.74 18.75 -7.74
CA GLY A 194 -31.79 17.99 -8.41
C GLY A 194 -31.64 16.52 -8.08
N CYS A 195 -32.69 15.92 -7.54
CA CYS A 195 -32.77 14.47 -7.34
C CYS A 195 -32.53 13.76 -8.68
N PRO A 196 -31.58 12.82 -8.80
CA PRO A 196 -31.28 12.12 -10.06
C PRO A 196 -32.45 11.25 -10.56
N PHE A 197 -33.50 11.06 -9.75
CA PHE A 197 -34.73 10.35 -10.11
C PHE A 197 -35.87 11.26 -10.61
N HIS A 198 -35.61 12.56 -10.81
CA HIS A 198 -36.63 13.52 -11.27
C HIS A 198 -36.25 14.17 -12.61
N GLN A 199 -35.81 13.37 -13.58
CA GLN A 199 -35.95 13.76 -14.99
C GLN A 199 -37.31 13.26 -15.48
N GLU A 200 -38.29 14.16 -15.43
CA GLU A 200 -39.63 13.92 -15.96
C GLU A 200 -39.57 13.53 -17.44
N ARG A 201 -40.40 12.54 -17.76
CA ARG A 201 -40.77 12.09 -19.10
C ARG A 201 -41.21 13.28 -19.96
N LEU A 202 -40.30 13.81 -20.79
CA LEU A 202 -40.73 14.58 -21.95
C LEU A 202 -41.06 13.62 -23.08
N ALA A 203 -42.37 13.53 -23.29
CA ALA A 203 -43.11 12.66 -24.16
C ALA A 203 -42.54 12.52 -25.57
N SER A 204 -42.53 11.28 -26.04
CA SER A 204 -42.85 10.93 -27.41
C SER A 204 -44.09 11.71 -27.89
N ARG A 205 -43.91 12.60 -28.86
CA ARG A 205 -44.99 12.99 -29.78
C ARG A 205 -44.49 12.79 -31.20
N SER A 206 -45.12 11.84 -31.85
CA SER A 206 -45.01 11.50 -33.25
C SER A 206 -45.45 12.65 -34.15
N ALA A 207 -44.70 12.86 -35.24
CA ALA A 207 -45.20 12.97 -36.61
C ALA A 207 -44.07 12.55 -37.55
#